data_AF-A0A285MWU4-F1
#
_entry.id   AF-A0A285MWU4-F1
#
_cell.length_a   1.000
_cell.length_b   1.000
_cell.length_c   1.000
_cell.angle_alpha   90.00
_cell.angle_beta   90.00
_cell.angle_gamma   90.00
#
_symmetry.space_group_name_H-M   'P 1'
#
loop_
_entity.id
_entity.type
_entity.pdbx_description
1 polymer ?
#
loop_
_entity_poly.entity_id
_entity_poly.type
_entity_poly.pdbx_seq_one_letter_code
_entity_poly.pdbx_strand_id
1 'polypeptide(L)'
;MKANIFIVASLLFSLDMSAQVFNGNSCSSNLQVTFLDTARAETAFKNHRNWKEGVNLVLTENGVKYKGEYVREIDAVGDAIFQTENLPMIFEVVIGMRLDSPAENLAELLFAINEIGTSRLDSVYIYFYTL
;
A
#
# COMPACT_ATOMS: atom_id res chain seq x y z
N MET A 1 -12.20 0.68 33.26
CA MET A 1 -11.02 -0.11 32.88
C MET A 1 -11.39 -1.09 31.74
N LYS A 2 -11.80 -0.59 30.57
CA LYS A 2 -12.24 -1.41 29.41
C LYS A 2 -11.73 -0.89 28.05
N ALA A 3 -11.29 0.38 27.98
CA ALA A 3 -10.80 1.01 26.75
C ALA A 3 -9.37 0.58 26.36
N ASN A 4 -8.53 0.13 27.31
CA ASN A 4 -7.12 -0.18 27.04
C ASN A 4 -6.87 -1.57 26.43
N ILE A 5 -7.85 -2.48 26.49
CA ILE A 5 -7.70 -3.84 25.92
C ILE A 5 -7.89 -3.81 24.39
N PHE A 6 -8.73 -2.89 23.89
CA PHE A 6 -9.05 -2.82 22.45
C PHE A 6 -7.89 -2.29 21.60
N ILE A 7 -7.11 -1.35 22.15
CA ILE A 7 -5.94 -0.74 21.46
C ILE A 7 -4.79 -1.75 21.36
N VAL A 8 -4.56 -2.56 22.40
CA VAL A 8 -3.49 -3.56 22.40
C VAL A 8 -3.82 -4.71 21.44
N ALA A 9 -5.08 -5.13 21.38
CA ALA A 9 -5.51 -6.16 20.44
C ALA A 9 -5.35 -5.71 18.97
N SER A 10 -5.76 -4.48 18.64
CA SER A 10 -5.61 -3.94 17.29
C SER A 10 -4.14 -3.79 16.86
N LEU A 11 -3.24 -3.40 17.77
CA LEU A 11 -1.79 -3.41 17.50
C LEU A 11 -1.24 -4.82 17.26
N LEU A 12 -1.70 -5.81 18.03
CA LEU A 12 -1.25 -7.21 17.89
C LEU A 12 -1.73 -7.83 16.58
N PHE A 13 -2.98 -7.61 16.16
CA PHE A 13 -3.48 -8.06 14.87
C PHE A 13 -2.77 -7.39 13.68
N SER A 14 -2.40 -6.12 13.83
CA SER A 14 -1.61 -5.40 12.82
C SER A 14 -0.23 -6.03 12.63
N LEU A 15 0.41 -6.43 13.74
CA LEU A 15 1.72 -7.09 13.73
C LEU A 15 1.64 -8.51 13.15
N ASP A 16 0.63 -9.30 13.55
CA ASP A 16 0.47 -10.68 13.06
C ASP A 16 0.13 -10.73 11.56
N MET A 17 -0.71 -9.81 11.07
CA MET A 17 -0.95 -9.66 9.63
C MET A 17 0.31 -9.24 8.89
N SER A 18 1.09 -8.30 9.43
CA SER A 18 2.37 -7.91 8.83
C SER A 18 3.37 -9.07 8.82
N ALA A 19 3.35 -9.97 9.80
CA ALA A 19 4.23 -11.13 9.80
C ALA A 19 3.80 -12.21 8.79
N GLN A 20 2.49 -12.48 8.66
CA GLN A 20 1.98 -13.52 7.75
C GLN A 20 2.07 -13.13 6.27
N VAL A 21 1.82 -11.87 5.93
CA VAL A 21 1.99 -11.38 4.54
C VAL A 21 3.46 -11.48 4.10
N PHE A 22 4.41 -11.30 5.02
CA PHE A 22 5.84 -11.30 4.70
C PHE A 22 6.50 -12.68 4.81
N ASN A 23 6.04 -13.58 5.69
CA ASN A 23 6.62 -14.93 5.83
C ASN A 23 6.36 -15.83 4.61
N GLY A 24 5.30 -15.56 3.83
CA GLY A 24 4.99 -16.28 2.58
C GLY A 24 5.52 -15.61 1.31
N ASN A 25 6.00 -14.37 1.39
CA ASN A 25 6.29 -13.54 0.23
C ASN A 25 7.75 -13.08 0.23
N SER A 26 8.66 -13.97 -0.19
CA SER A 26 10.08 -13.64 -0.38
C SER A 26 10.31 -12.52 -1.40
N CYS A 27 9.31 -12.21 -2.21
CA CYS A 27 9.42 -11.22 -3.27
C CYS A 27 9.29 -9.78 -2.77
N SER A 28 8.70 -9.52 -1.61
CA SER A 28 8.68 -8.17 -1.02
C SER A 28 9.91 -7.85 -0.16
N SER A 29 10.92 -8.74 -0.09
CA SER A 29 12.08 -8.57 0.81
C SER A 29 12.90 -7.32 0.55
N ASN A 30 12.82 -6.78 -0.68
CA ASN A 30 13.58 -5.62 -1.11
C ASN A 30 12.79 -4.31 -0.96
N LEU A 31 11.51 -4.40 -0.58
CA LEU A 31 10.65 -3.24 -0.37
C LEU A 31 10.81 -2.70 1.06
N GLN A 32 11.11 -1.41 1.16
CA GLN A 32 10.98 -0.70 2.43
C GLN A 32 9.50 -0.37 2.68
N VAL A 33 8.81 -1.28 3.35
CA VAL A 33 7.39 -1.13 3.69
C VAL A 33 7.21 -0.52 5.06
N THR A 34 6.43 0.57 5.16
CA THR A 34 6.10 1.25 6.41
C THR A 34 4.59 1.36 6.58
N PHE A 35 4.06 0.92 7.71
CA PHE A 35 2.65 1.10 8.06
C PHE A 35 2.44 2.45 8.76
N LEU A 36 1.54 3.27 8.23
CA LEU A 36 1.19 4.59 8.76
C LEU A 36 -0.07 4.50 9.64
N ASP A 37 -0.11 5.33 10.68
CA ASP A 37 -1.34 5.54 11.46
C ASP A 37 -2.42 6.29 10.66
N THR A 38 -3.67 6.18 11.08
CA THR A 38 -4.84 6.75 10.39
C THR A 38 -4.77 8.28 10.26
N ALA A 39 -4.15 8.99 11.20
CA ALA A 39 -4.05 10.45 11.17
C ALA A 39 -3.02 10.93 10.12
N ARG A 40 -1.88 10.22 10.02
CA ARG A 40 -0.86 10.44 8.99
C ARG A 40 -1.35 10.04 7.61
N ALA A 41 -2.15 8.98 7.55
CA ALA A 41 -2.81 8.52 6.33
C ALA A 41 -3.80 9.52 5.74
N GLU A 42 -4.68 10.09 6.57
CA GLU A 42 -5.60 11.15 6.13
C GLU A 42 -4.86 12.37 5.60
N THR A 43 -3.73 12.70 6.22
CA THR A 43 -2.86 13.81 5.80
C THR A 43 -2.17 13.51 4.47
N ALA A 44 -1.62 12.30 4.30
CA ALA A 44 -1.02 11.84 3.05
C ALA A 44 -2.04 11.85 1.90
N PHE A 45 -3.25 11.35 2.13
CA PHE A 45 -4.31 11.33 1.09
C PHE A 45 -4.79 12.73 0.70
N LYS A 46 -4.88 13.67 1.67
CA LYS A 46 -5.24 15.08 1.40
C LYS A 46 -4.14 15.81 0.63
N ASN A 47 -2.87 15.54 0.95
CA ASN A 47 -1.72 16.17 0.29
C ASN A 47 -1.48 15.60 -1.12
N HIS A 48 -1.83 14.34 -1.35
CA HIS A 48 -1.63 13.65 -2.62
C HIS A 48 -2.72 13.85 -3.69
N ARG A 49 -3.58 14.87 -3.55
CA ARG A 49 -4.48 15.28 -4.65
C ARG A 49 -3.71 15.68 -5.92
N ASN A 50 -2.42 16.01 -5.79
CA ASN A 50 -1.51 16.25 -6.91
C ASN A 50 -0.50 15.11 -7.00
N TRP A 51 -0.71 14.20 -7.95
CA TRP A 51 0.10 13.03 -8.37
C TRP A 51 1.58 13.33 -8.73
N LYS A 52 2.08 14.52 -8.44
CA LYS A 52 3.40 15.01 -8.86
C LYS A 52 4.55 14.61 -7.92
N GLU A 53 4.25 14.02 -6.77
CA GLU A 53 5.24 13.71 -5.73
C GLU A 53 5.38 12.20 -5.47
N GLY A 54 4.49 11.36 -6.02
CA GLY A 54 4.53 9.91 -5.83
C GLY A 54 3.31 9.19 -6.42
N VAL A 55 3.26 7.88 -6.21
CA VAL A 55 2.17 7.01 -6.68
C VAL A 55 1.15 6.81 -5.56
N ASN A 56 -0.13 6.97 -5.88
CA ASN A 56 -1.24 6.68 -4.96
C ASN A 56 -2.08 5.53 -5.49
N LEU A 57 -2.26 4.52 -4.65
CA LEU A 57 -3.05 3.34 -4.91
C LEU A 57 -4.14 3.21 -3.84
N VAL A 58 -5.32 2.78 -4.27
CA VAL A 58 -6.40 2.42 -3.34
C VAL A 58 -6.75 0.96 -3.56
N LEU A 59 -6.43 0.12 -2.60
CA LEU A 59 -6.74 -1.30 -2.61
C LEU A 59 -8.11 -1.55 -1.98
N THR A 60 -8.99 -2.17 -2.76
CA THR A 60 -10.37 -2.53 -2.38
C THR A 60 -10.60 -4.03 -2.60
N GLU A 61 -11.76 -4.53 -2.19
CA GLU A 61 -12.21 -5.91 -2.51
C GLU A 61 -12.24 -6.18 -4.03
N ASN A 62 -12.44 -5.13 -4.85
CA ASN A 62 -12.59 -5.23 -6.30
C ASN A 62 -11.27 -5.02 -7.07
N GLY A 63 -10.14 -4.99 -6.36
CA GLY A 63 -8.82 -4.71 -6.94
C GLY A 63 -8.29 -3.32 -6.60
N VAL A 64 -7.42 -2.80 -7.46
CA VAL A 64 -6.62 -1.61 -7.20
C VAL A 64 -7.11 -0.44 -8.03
N LYS A 65 -7.38 0.70 -7.40
CA LYS A 65 -7.54 1.97 -8.13
C LYS A 65 -6.20 2.68 -8.23
N TYR A 66 -5.90 3.12 -9.45
CA TYR A 66 -4.76 3.96 -9.77
C TYR A 66 -5.23 5.12 -10.67
N LYS A 67 -4.87 6.36 -10.32
CA LYS A 67 -5.30 7.58 -11.07
C LYS A 67 -6.82 7.69 -11.31
N GLY A 68 -7.63 7.14 -10.41
CA GLY A 68 -9.10 7.17 -10.50
C GLY A 68 -9.70 6.01 -11.29
N GLU A 69 -8.90 5.22 -11.99
CA GLU A 69 -9.31 4.05 -12.77
C GLU A 69 -9.02 2.75 -12.01
N TYR A 70 -9.82 1.71 -12.26
CA TYR A 70 -9.53 0.38 -11.73
C TYR A 70 -8.55 -0.37 -12.64
N VAL A 71 -7.46 -0.85 -12.05
CA VAL A 71 -6.60 -1.87 -12.65
C VAL A 71 -7.16 -3.22 -12.23
N ARG A 72 -7.70 -3.97 -13.19
CA ARG A 72 -8.42 -5.22 -12.93
C ARG A 72 -7.51 -6.37 -12.50
N GLU A 73 -6.30 -6.38 -13.03
CA GLU A 73 -5.29 -7.40 -12.74
C GLU A 73 -4.22 -6.74 -11.84
N ILE A 74 -4.04 -7.26 -10.63
CA ILE A 74 -3.19 -6.60 -9.61
C ILE A 74 -1.72 -6.65 -10.01
N ASP A 75 -1.29 -7.71 -10.70
CA ASP A 75 0.04 -7.87 -11.30
C ASP A 75 0.34 -6.78 -12.35
N ALA A 76 -0.66 -6.34 -13.12
CA ALA A 76 -0.51 -5.28 -14.12
C ALA A 76 -0.31 -3.86 -13.51
N VAL A 77 -0.41 -3.70 -12.18
CA VAL A 77 -0.22 -2.39 -11.52
C VAL A 77 1.21 -1.88 -11.69
N GLY A 78 2.21 -2.77 -11.63
CA GLY A 78 3.62 -2.41 -11.81
C GLY A 78 3.87 -1.75 -13.17
N ASP A 79 3.35 -2.37 -14.24
CA ASP A 79 3.43 -1.86 -15.61
C ASP A 79 2.71 -0.51 -15.77
N ALA A 80 1.51 -0.37 -15.20
CA ALA A 80 0.74 0.88 -15.25
C ALA A 80 1.47 2.04 -14.56
N ILE A 81 2.17 1.76 -13.46
CA ILE A 81 3.04 2.74 -12.80
C ILE A 81 4.25 3.06 -13.69
N PHE A 82 4.92 2.05 -14.24
CA PHE A 82 6.13 2.24 -15.05
C PHE A 82 5.87 3.11 -16.29
N GLN A 83 4.70 2.98 -16.91
CA GLN A 83 4.28 3.75 -18.09
C GLN A 83 3.83 5.18 -17.77
N THR A 84 3.81 5.57 -16.49
CA THR A 84 3.34 6.91 -16.12
C THR A 84 4.38 7.98 -16.43
N GLU A 85 3.98 8.92 -17.29
CA GLU A 85 4.75 10.10 -17.61
C GLU A 85 4.92 11.02 -16.39
N ASN A 86 6.08 11.69 -16.31
CA ASN A 86 6.44 12.65 -15.26
C ASN A 86 6.55 12.08 -13.84
N LEU A 87 6.65 10.75 -13.67
CA LEU A 87 7.10 10.19 -12.41
C LEU A 87 8.55 10.61 -12.14
N PRO A 88 8.88 11.02 -10.90
CA PRO A 88 10.27 11.20 -10.49
C PRO A 88 11.13 9.97 -10.78
N MET A 89 12.44 10.19 -10.92
CA MET A 89 13.41 9.10 -11.14
C MET A 89 13.34 8.06 -10.01
N ILE A 90 13.20 8.56 -8.77
CA ILE A 90 12.97 7.80 -7.56
C ILE A 90 11.69 8.34 -6.93
N PHE A 91 10.73 7.47 -6.60
CA PHE A 91 9.43 7.87 -6.07
C PHE A 91 8.96 6.95 -4.94
N GLU A 92 7.97 7.42 -4.20
CA GLU A 92 7.29 6.68 -3.15
C GLU A 92 5.94 6.14 -3.63
N VAL A 93 5.50 5.02 -3.06
CA VAL A 93 4.15 4.47 -3.28
C VAL A 93 3.36 4.54 -1.98
N VAL A 94 2.16 5.10 -2.05
CA VAL A 94 1.21 5.11 -0.93
C VAL A 94 0.00 4.25 -1.28
N ILE A 95 -0.27 3.27 -0.43
CA ILE A 95 -1.37 2.32 -0.55
C ILE A 95 -2.38 2.59 0.56
N GLY A 96 -3.56 3.08 0.18
CA GLY A 96 -4.73 3.04 1.05
C GLY A 96 -5.42 1.70 0.91
N MET A 97 -5.48 0.91 1.99
CA MET A 97 -6.17 -0.38 2.02
C MET A 97 -7.47 -0.28 2.82
N ARG A 98 -8.59 -0.67 2.20
CA ARG A 98 -9.86 -0.82 2.93
C ARG A 98 -9.75 -2.02 3.89
N LEU A 99 -10.30 -1.91 5.10
CA LEU A 99 -10.15 -2.95 6.13
C LEU A 99 -10.74 -4.32 5.77
N ASP A 100 -11.69 -4.37 4.84
CA ASP A 100 -12.31 -5.58 4.30
C ASP A 100 -11.62 -6.10 3.03
N SER A 101 -10.57 -5.43 2.55
CA SER A 101 -9.77 -5.92 1.42
C SER A 101 -9.05 -7.22 1.81
N PRO A 102 -9.09 -8.27 0.97
CA PRO A 102 -8.34 -9.49 1.21
C PRO A 102 -6.84 -9.22 1.38
N ALA A 103 -6.20 -9.87 2.36
CA ALA A 103 -4.76 -9.75 2.60
C ALA A 103 -3.93 -10.27 1.41
N GLU A 104 -4.47 -11.26 0.67
CA GLU A 104 -3.88 -11.82 -0.55
C GLU A 104 -3.68 -10.73 -1.63
N ASN A 105 -4.66 -9.85 -1.81
CA ASN A 105 -4.56 -8.75 -2.77
C ASN A 105 -3.45 -7.76 -2.39
N LEU A 106 -3.18 -7.56 -1.09
CA LEU A 106 -2.06 -6.73 -0.66
C LEU A 106 -0.72 -7.41 -0.98
N ALA A 107 -0.62 -8.72 -0.76
CA ALA A 107 0.58 -9.49 -1.07
C ALA A 107 0.89 -9.46 -2.58
N GLU A 108 -0.12 -9.66 -3.43
CA GLU A 108 0.00 -9.57 -4.88
C GLU A 108 0.40 -8.16 -5.32
N LEU A 109 -0.18 -7.12 -4.71
CA LEU A 109 0.15 -5.75 -5.04
C LEU A 109 1.60 -5.42 -4.67
N LEU A 110 2.07 -5.86 -3.50
CA LEU A 110 3.47 -5.68 -3.10
C LEU A 110 4.42 -6.44 -4.03
N PHE A 111 4.03 -7.61 -4.54
CA PHE A 111 4.79 -8.31 -5.57
C PHE A 111 4.93 -7.46 -6.84
N ALA A 112 3.81 -6.97 -7.38
CA ALA A 112 3.79 -6.15 -8.59
C ALA A 112 4.61 -4.86 -8.45
N ILE A 113 4.57 -4.23 -7.27
CA ILE A 113 5.36 -3.03 -6.98
C ILE A 113 6.85 -3.36 -6.88
N ASN A 114 7.23 -4.51 -6.32
CA ASN A 114 8.62 -4.92 -6.21
C ASN A 114 9.29 -5.13 -7.58
N GLU A 115 8.53 -5.55 -8.60
CA GLU A 115 9.05 -5.71 -9.97
C GLU A 115 9.50 -4.40 -10.62
N ILE A 116 9.02 -3.25 -10.14
CA ILE A 116 9.50 -1.92 -10.56
C ILE A 116 11.00 -1.74 -10.22
N GLY A 117 11.45 -2.41 -9.16
CA GLY A 117 12.83 -2.41 -8.71
C GLY A 117 13.18 -1.25 -7.78
N THR A 118 14.10 -1.53 -6.85
CA THR A 118 14.57 -0.60 -5.82
C THR A 118 15.39 0.58 -6.36
N SER A 119 15.77 0.56 -7.64
CA SER A 119 16.46 1.68 -8.29
C SER A 119 15.54 2.86 -8.60
N ARG A 120 14.23 2.63 -8.64
CA ARG A 120 13.20 3.65 -8.91
C ARG A 120 12.23 3.86 -7.76
N LEU A 121 12.20 2.94 -6.80
CA LEU A 121 11.27 2.94 -5.68
C LEU A 121 12.02 3.16 -4.37
N ASP A 122 11.67 4.23 -3.66
CA ASP A 122 12.27 4.57 -2.35
C ASP A 122 11.58 3.82 -1.21
N SER A 123 10.28 4.03 -1.06
CA SER A 123 9.50 3.50 0.05
C SER A 123 8.06 3.19 -0.35
N VAL A 124 7.46 2.23 0.36
CA VAL A 124 6.04 1.88 0.27
C VAL A 124 5.37 2.17 1.60
N TYR A 125 4.41 3.07 1.59
CA TYR A 125 3.59 3.41 2.76
C TYR A 125 2.22 2.77 2.65
N ILE A 126 1.79 2.08 3.71
CA ILE A 126 0.48 1.43 3.76
C ILE A 126 -0.31 2.01 4.91
N TYR A 127 -1.58 2.30 4.67
CA TYR A 127 -2.51 2.64 5.75
C TYR A 127 -3.87 1.97 5.55
N PHE A 128 -4.57 1.80 6.65
CA PHE A 128 -5.91 1.22 6.66
C PHE A 128 -6.98 2.31 6.82
N TYR A 129 -8.08 2.20 6.08
CA TYR A 129 -9.22 3.11 6.21
C TYR A 129 -10.57 2.40 6.23
N THR A 130 -11.55 3.07 6.83
CA THR A 130 -12.98 2.74 6.85
C THR A 130 -13.74 3.77 6.03
N LEU A 131 -14.77 3.33 5.29
CA LEU A 131 -15.71 4.25 4.63
C LEU A 131 -16.62 4.95 5.65
#